data_AF-A0A517XW80-F1
#
_entry.id   AF-A0A517XW80-F1
#
_cell.length_a   1.000
_cell.length_b   1.000
_cell.length_c   1.000
_cell.angle_alpha   90.00
_cell.angle_beta   90.00
_cell.angle_gamma   90.00
#
_symmetry.space_group_name_H-M   'P 1'
#
loop_
_entity.id
_entity.type
_entity.pdbx_description
1 polymer ?
#
loop_
_entity_poly.entity_id
_entity_poly.type
_entity_poly.pdbx_seq_one_letter_code
_entity_poly.pdbx_strand_id
1 'polypeptide(L)'
;MRPARQLIPRTPAAATRHLRPTLTAWLSAAVCLPRRRRTCTPGTVWAVLLWAAAFARSVAAACAAVPAAPSGQTVWDALRAALPKRRRTLEERLLRALHAPLPARPTAARVAIDYHRIPYYGEPDRHTTRAKATAGTHNFHT
;
A
#
# COMPACT_ATOMS: atom_id res chain seq x y z
N MET A 1 14.95 -20.16 -4.47
CA MET A 1 13.90 -20.97 -3.80
C MET A 1 12.54 -20.54 -4.32
N ARG A 2 11.75 -21.44 -4.92
CA ARG A 2 10.33 -21.16 -5.21
C ARG A 2 9.53 -21.39 -3.92
N PRO A 3 8.65 -20.47 -3.51
CA PRO A 3 7.80 -20.69 -2.34
C PRO A 3 6.85 -21.87 -2.59
N ALA A 4 6.58 -22.65 -1.55
CA ALA A 4 5.63 -23.75 -1.59
C ALA A 4 4.24 -23.26 -2.04
N ARG A 5 3.48 -24.14 -2.71
CA ARG A 5 2.14 -23.84 -3.22
C ARG A 5 1.19 -23.62 -2.04
N GLN A 6 0.94 -22.36 -1.69
CA GLN A 6 0.08 -21.99 -0.56
C GLN A 6 -1.39 -22.04 -0.98
N LEU A 7 -2.20 -22.85 -0.29
CA LEU A 7 -3.66 -22.82 -0.37
C LEU A 7 -4.17 -21.63 0.44
N ILE A 8 -4.50 -20.53 -0.24
CA ILE A 8 -5.01 -19.31 0.39
C ILE A 8 -6.53 -19.49 0.61
N PRO A 9 -7.04 -19.45 1.85
CA PRO A 9 -8.48 -19.52 2.11
C PRO A 9 -9.21 -18.31 1.50
N ARG A 10 -10.45 -18.52 1.01
CA ARG A 10 -11.19 -17.52 0.23
C ARG A 10 -11.76 -16.33 1.04
N THR A 11 -11.61 -16.30 2.35
CA THR A 11 -12.07 -15.15 3.15
C THR A 11 -10.98 -14.06 3.24
N PRO A 12 -11.31 -12.76 3.06
CA PRO A 12 -10.32 -11.68 3.07
C PRO A 12 -9.45 -11.66 4.33
N ALA A 13 -10.03 -11.95 5.49
CA ALA A 13 -9.31 -12.00 6.76
C ALA A 13 -8.27 -13.13 6.84
N ALA A 14 -8.61 -14.32 6.32
CA ALA A 14 -7.71 -15.47 6.32
C ALA A 14 -6.60 -15.33 5.27
N ALA A 15 -6.94 -14.82 4.07
CA ALA A 15 -5.96 -14.49 3.04
C ALA A 15 -4.96 -13.43 3.54
N THR A 16 -5.44 -12.39 4.23
CA THR A 16 -4.59 -11.35 4.82
C THR A 16 -3.66 -11.91 5.89
N ARG A 17 -4.15 -12.77 6.78
CA ARG A 17 -3.32 -13.39 7.83
C ARG A 17 -2.19 -14.22 7.22
N HIS A 18 -2.46 -14.96 6.14
CA HIS A 18 -1.48 -15.85 5.50
C HIS A 18 -0.46 -15.11 4.62
N LEU A 19 -0.90 -14.11 3.85
CA LEU A 19 -0.05 -13.39 2.91
C LEU A 19 0.78 -12.28 3.56
N ARG A 20 0.34 -11.73 4.70
CA ARG A 20 1.00 -10.57 5.33
C ARG A 20 2.49 -10.80 5.66
N PRO A 21 2.95 -11.92 6.23
CA PRO A 21 4.39 -12.14 6.45
C PRO A 21 5.19 -12.13 5.15
N THR A 22 4.69 -12.83 4.13
CA THR A 22 5.31 -12.91 2.80
C THR A 22 5.37 -11.55 2.13
N LEU A 23 4.26 -10.82 2.10
CA LEU A 23 4.19 -9.46 1.55
C LEU A 23 5.09 -8.50 2.34
N THR A 24 5.13 -8.62 3.67
CA THR A 24 6.03 -7.80 4.50
C THR A 24 7.49 -8.01 4.11
N ALA A 25 7.92 -9.26 3.89
CA ALA A 25 9.28 -9.56 3.47
C ALA A 25 9.59 -8.97 2.07
N TRP A 26 8.71 -9.18 1.09
CA TRP A 26 8.90 -8.66 -0.27
C TRP A 26 8.94 -7.13 -0.32
N LEU A 27 8.02 -6.48 0.39
CA LEU A 27 7.91 -5.01 0.40
C LEU A 27 9.02 -4.35 1.22
N SER A 28 9.49 -4.99 2.30
CA SER A 28 10.64 -4.50 3.07
C SER A 28 11.94 -4.52 2.27
N ALA A 29 12.11 -5.52 1.39
CA ALA A 29 13.26 -5.58 0.48
C ALA A 29 13.22 -4.48 -0.60
N ALA A 30 12.01 -4.11 -1.05
CA ALA A 30 11.83 -3.11 -2.09
C ALA A 30 11.93 -1.66 -1.58
N VAL A 31 11.48 -1.44 -0.35
CA VAL A 31 11.46 -0.14 0.31
C VAL A 31 11.92 -0.33 1.75
N CYS A 32 13.19 -0.01 1.98
CA CYS A 32 13.82 -0.10 3.29
C CYS A 32 13.31 1.04 4.17
N LEU A 33 12.49 0.70 5.17
CA LEU A 33 12.05 1.66 6.17
C LEU A 33 13.11 1.77 7.28
N PRO A 34 13.37 2.97 7.83
CA PRO A 34 14.30 3.14 8.93
C PRO A 34 13.67 2.66 10.24
N ARG A 35 14.48 2.08 11.12
CA ARG A 35 14.10 1.85 12.51
C ARG A 35 14.23 3.17 13.26
N ARG A 36 13.10 3.74 13.73
CA ARG A 36 13.09 5.03 14.45
C ARG A 36 12.87 4.91 15.96
N ARG A 37 12.07 3.93 16.41
CA ARG A 37 11.74 3.69 17.83
C ARG A 37 11.58 2.19 18.08
N ARG A 38 11.50 1.77 19.35
CA ARG A 38 11.34 0.35 19.74
C ARG A 38 10.12 -0.31 19.06
N THR A 39 9.00 0.40 18.97
CA THR A 39 7.74 -0.06 18.36
C THR A 39 7.64 0.25 16.85
N CYS A 40 8.41 1.23 16.36
CA CYS A 40 8.43 1.60 14.94
C CYS A 40 9.54 0.85 14.20
N THR A 41 9.30 -0.44 14.00
CA THR A 41 10.15 -1.29 13.17
C THR A 41 9.59 -1.34 11.74
N PRO A 42 10.44 -1.63 10.73
CA PRO A 42 9.99 -1.80 9.34
C PRO A 42 8.86 -2.82 9.21
N GLY A 43 8.98 -3.97 9.88
CA GLY A 43 7.96 -5.01 9.87
C GLY A 43 6.64 -4.54 10.48
N THR A 44 6.67 -3.78 11.57
CA THR A 44 5.46 -3.21 12.18
C THR A 44 4.78 -2.20 11.26
N VAL A 45 5.54 -1.32 10.60
CA VAL A 45 4.98 -0.34 9.66
C VAL A 45 4.32 -1.05 8.46
N TRP A 46 4.97 -2.06 7.90
CA TRP A 46 4.38 -2.87 6.83
C TRP A 46 3.14 -3.63 7.28
N ALA A 47 3.12 -4.17 8.50
CA ALA A 47 1.95 -4.85 9.04
C ALA A 47 0.75 -3.90 9.16
N VAL A 48 0.97 -2.67 9.61
CA VAL A 48 -0.06 -1.61 9.66
C VAL A 48 -0.57 -1.26 8.26
N LEU A 49 0.34 -1.03 7.30
CA LEU A 49 -0.03 -0.66 5.93
C LEU A 49 -0.78 -1.77 5.20
N LEU A 50 -0.33 -3.02 5.32
CA LEU A 50 -0.99 -4.18 4.70
C LEU A 50 -2.37 -4.43 5.31
N TRP A 51 -2.53 -4.21 6.62
CA TRP A 51 -3.84 -4.29 7.26
C TRP A 51 -4.76 -3.17 6.75
N ALA A 52 -4.28 -1.92 6.73
CA ALA A 52 -5.05 -0.78 6.23
C ALA A 52 -5.52 -1.01 4.79
N ALA A 53 -4.63 -1.49 3.92
CA ALA A 53 -4.93 -1.81 2.53
C ALA A 53 -5.94 -2.96 2.40
N ALA A 54 -5.75 -4.06 3.14
CA ALA A 54 -6.62 -5.23 3.06
C ALA A 54 -8.08 -4.96 3.44
N PHE A 55 -8.30 -4.00 4.36
CA PHE A 55 -9.64 -3.64 4.84
C PHE A 55 -10.14 -2.29 4.32
N ALA A 56 -9.40 -1.62 3.43
CA ALA A 56 -9.69 -0.27 2.95
C ALA A 56 -9.95 0.73 4.10
N ARG A 57 -9.09 0.69 5.13
CA ARG A 57 -9.19 1.53 6.33
C ARG A 57 -8.03 2.52 6.42
N SER A 58 -8.19 3.53 7.28
CA SER A 58 -7.14 4.51 7.55
C SER A 58 -5.95 3.90 8.32
N VAL A 59 -4.79 4.54 8.21
CA VAL A 59 -3.60 4.19 9.02
C VAL A 59 -3.91 4.29 10.52
N ALA A 60 -4.73 5.27 10.94
CA ALA A 60 -5.14 5.41 12.33
C ALA A 60 -5.95 4.20 12.81
N ALA A 61 -6.94 3.77 12.03
CA ALA A 61 -7.71 2.56 12.35
C ALA A 61 -6.83 1.30 12.38
N ALA A 62 -5.85 1.22 11.47
CA ALA A 62 -4.89 0.12 11.47
C ALA A 62 -3.98 0.10 12.70
N CYS A 63 -3.54 1.26 13.18
CA CYS A 63 -2.75 1.36 14.41
C CYS A 63 -3.56 0.94 15.64
N ALA A 64 -4.87 1.19 15.67
CA ALA A 64 -5.74 0.72 16.74
C ALA A 64 -5.98 -0.81 16.68
N ALA A 65 -5.99 -1.39 15.47
CA ALA A 65 -6.27 -2.81 15.26
C ALA A 65 -5.04 -3.73 15.35
N VAL A 66 -3.83 -3.22 15.07
CA VAL A 66 -2.60 -4.01 15.05
C VAL A 66 -1.93 -3.97 16.44
N PRO A 67 -1.71 -5.12 17.10
CA PRO A 67 -1.08 -5.15 18.41
C PRO A 67 0.31 -4.52 18.41
N ALA A 68 0.60 -3.72 19.44
CA ALA A 68 1.87 -3.00 19.60
C ALA A 68 2.26 -2.08 18.43
N ALA A 69 1.29 -1.66 17.61
CA ALA A 69 1.53 -0.68 16.57
C ALA A 69 1.96 0.67 17.17
N PRO A 70 2.88 1.41 16.51
CA PRO A 70 3.19 2.77 16.91
C PRO A 70 2.00 3.70 16.60
N SER A 71 2.06 4.94 17.10
CA SER A 71 1.04 5.94 16.75
C SER A 71 1.01 6.20 15.24
N GLY A 72 -0.15 6.59 14.71
CA GLY A 72 -0.30 6.92 13.29
C GLY A 72 0.69 8.00 12.83
N GLN A 73 0.97 9.00 13.67
CA GLN A 73 1.98 10.02 13.38
C GLN A 73 3.38 9.41 13.21
N THR A 74 3.77 8.50 14.10
CA THR A 74 5.06 7.81 14.03
C THR A 74 5.18 6.97 12.75
N VAL A 75 4.08 6.33 12.31
CA VAL A 75 4.03 5.62 11.02
C VAL A 75 4.28 6.59 9.87
N TRP A 76 3.57 7.71 9.84
CA TRP A 76 3.73 8.71 8.78
C TRP A 76 5.12 9.34 8.76
N ASP A 77 5.74 9.59 9.92
CA ASP A 77 7.12 10.09 10.02
C ASP A 77 8.13 9.10 9.46
N ALA A 78 7.97 7.81 9.76
CA ALA A 78 8.81 6.75 9.22
C ALA A 78 8.68 6.67 7.69
N LEU A 79 7.47 6.79 7.15
CA LEU A 79 7.22 6.78 5.71
C LEU A 79 7.80 8.03 5.03
N ARG A 80 7.56 9.22 5.56
CA ARG A 80 8.13 10.46 5.01
C ARG A 80 9.65 10.43 4.93
N ALA A 81 10.30 9.78 5.89
CA ALA A 81 11.76 9.65 5.90
C ALA A 81 12.31 8.64 4.89
N ALA A 82 11.51 7.65 4.50
CA ALA A 82 11.98 6.48 3.74
C ALA A 82 11.53 6.47 2.28
N LEU A 83 10.35 7.02 2.00
CA LEU A 83 9.73 6.93 0.69
C LEU A 83 10.49 7.81 -0.32
N PRO A 84 10.69 7.33 -1.56
CA PRO A 84 11.23 8.15 -2.63
C PRO A 84 10.38 9.42 -2.84
N LYS A 85 11.03 10.56 -3.09
CA LYS A 85 10.34 11.83 -3.37
C LYS A 85 9.42 11.77 -4.60
N ARG A 86 9.72 10.88 -5.55
CA ARG A 86 8.93 10.67 -6.77
C ARG A 86 8.05 9.44 -6.62
N ARG A 87 6.73 9.64 -6.74
CA ARG A 87 5.72 8.57 -6.74
C ARG A 87 6.06 7.44 -7.72
N ARG A 88 6.44 7.76 -8.95
CA ARG A 88 6.80 6.77 -9.98
C ARG A 88 7.92 5.84 -9.52
N THR A 89 8.93 6.36 -8.81
CA THR A 89 10.03 5.53 -8.29
C THR A 89 9.54 4.56 -7.22
N LEU A 90 8.59 4.98 -6.37
CA LEU A 90 7.96 4.09 -5.40
C LEU A 90 7.16 2.99 -6.12
N GLU A 91 6.31 3.36 -7.08
CA GLU A 91 5.51 2.41 -7.86
C GLU A 91 6.37 1.36 -8.56
N GLU A 92 7.45 1.77 -9.23
CA GLU A 92 8.36 0.84 -9.91
C GLU A 92 9.05 -0.13 -8.94
N ARG A 93 9.35 0.28 -7.71
CA ARG A 93 9.92 -0.61 -6.68
C ARG A 93 8.89 -1.61 -6.18
N LEU A 94 7.69 -1.13 -5.85
CA LEU A 94 6.61 -1.97 -5.33
C LEU A 94 6.12 -2.97 -6.37
N LEU A 95 5.90 -2.52 -7.62
CA LEU A 95 5.47 -3.40 -8.72
C LEU A 95 6.48 -4.51 -8.97
N ARG A 96 7.78 -4.18 -9.04
CA ARG A 96 8.83 -5.19 -9.18
C ARG A 96 8.81 -6.21 -8.04
N ALA A 97 8.65 -5.77 -6.81
CA ALA A 97 8.59 -6.65 -5.65
C ALA A 97 7.37 -7.57 -5.64
N LEU A 98 6.21 -7.04 -6.02
CA LEU A 98 4.96 -7.79 -6.11
C LEU A 98 4.94 -8.76 -7.30
N HIS A 99 5.65 -8.43 -8.38
CA HIS A 99 5.72 -9.25 -9.59
C HIS A 99 6.83 -10.32 -9.55
N ALA A 100 7.96 -10.06 -8.88
CA ALA A 100 9.09 -10.99 -8.79
C ALA A 100 8.73 -12.45 -8.42
N PRO A 101 7.79 -12.72 -7.50
CA PRO A 101 7.41 -14.09 -7.13
C PRO A 101 6.37 -14.72 -8.07
N LEU A 102 5.77 -13.94 -8.98
CA LEU A 102 4.80 -14.47 -9.93
C LEU A 102 5.53 -15.25 -11.02
N PRO A 103 5.03 -16.43 -11.41
CA PRO A 103 5.59 -17.15 -12.55
C PRO A 103 5.43 -16.30 -13.81
N ALA A 104 6.38 -16.46 -14.75
CA ALA A 104 6.21 -15.91 -16.09
C ALA A 104 4.85 -16.38 -16.63
N ARG A 105 4.01 -15.42 -17.06
CA ARG A 105 2.72 -15.76 -17.63
C ARG A 105 2.96 -16.35 -19.01
N PRO A 106 2.45 -17.56 -19.30
CA PRO A 106 2.70 -18.24 -20.58
C PRO A 106 1.97 -17.59 -21.77
N THR A 107 1.01 -16.70 -21.52
CA THR A 107 0.23 -16.02 -22.56
C THR A 107 0.03 -14.54 -22.24
N ALA A 108 -0.14 -13.73 -23.29
CA ALA A 108 -0.58 -12.35 -23.16
C ALA A 108 -1.98 -12.33 -22.52
N ALA A 109 -2.06 -11.94 -21.25
CA ALA A 109 -3.34 -11.79 -20.57
C ALA A 109 -4.03 -10.53 -21.08
N ARG A 110 -5.31 -10.63 -21.46
CA ARG A 110 -6.17 -9.45 -21.60
C ARG A 110 -6.38 -8.87 -20.21
N VAL A 111 -5.81 -7.70 -19.96
CA VAL A 111 -5.98 -6.96 -18.70
C VAL A 111 -6.92 -5.80 -18.97
N ALA A 112 -8.03 -5.75 -18.24
CA ALA A 112 -8.87 -4.56 -18.19
C ALA A 112 -8.13 -3.48 -17.39
N ILE A 113 -7.91 -2.33 -18.01
CA ILE A 113 -7.36 -1.14 -17.36
C ILE A 113 -8.49 -0.12 -17.33
N ASP A 114 -8.92 0.25 -16.13
CA ASP A 114 -9.88 1.32 -15.91
C ASP A 114 -9.22 2.46 -15.14
N TYR A 115 -9.55 3.70 -15.52
CA TYR A 115 -9.04 4.90 -14.85
C TYR A 115 -10.15 5.46 -13.96
N HIS A 116 -10.01 5.26 -12.65
CA HIS A 116 -10.92 5.88 -11.69
C HIS A 116 -10.38 7.21 -11.18
N ARG A 117 -11.22 8.25 -11.22
CA ARG A 117 -10.91 9.58 -10.65
C ARG A 117 -11.44 9.64 -9.23
N ILE A 118 -10.57 9.99 -8.29
CA ILE A 118 -10.96 10.18 -6.88
C ILE A 118 -11.16 11.68 -6.66
N PRO A 119 -12.35 12.14 -6.20
CA PRO A 119 -12.56 13.53 -5.83
C PRO A 119 -11.58 13.95 -4.73
N TYR A 120 -10.91 15.09 -4.92
CA TYR A 120 -9.96 15.63 -3.96
C TYR A 120 -10.38 17.03 -3.53
N TYR A 121 -10.63 17.19 -2.23
CA TYR A 121 -11.18 18.42 -1.64
C TYR A 121 -10.15 19.24 -0.84
N GLY A 122 -8.88 18.81 -0.81
CA GLY A 122 -7.80 19.57 -0.18
C GLY A 122 -7.15 20.57 -1.14
N GLU A 123 -6.08 21.23 -0.70
CA GLU A 123 -5.32 22.19 -1.52
C GLU A 123 -4.71 21.52 -2.76
N PRO A 124 -4.96 22.05 -3.97
CA PRO A 124 -4.49 21.44 -5.20
C PRO A 124 -2.96 21.38 -5.26
N ASP A 125 -2.44 20.31 -5.87
CA ASP A 125 -1.01 20.14 -6.12
C ASP A 125 -0.77 19.66 -7.55
N ARG A 126 0.49 19.41 -7.91
CA ARG A 126 0.87 18.91 -9.24
C ARG A 126 0.25 17.54 -9.63
N HIS A 127 -0.42 16.87 -8.70
CA HIS A 127 -1.08 15.58 -8.90
C HIS A 127 -2.61 15.70 -8.94
N THR A 128 -3.17 16.90 -8.71
CA THR A 128 -4.59 17.15 -8.91
C THR A 128 -4.84 17.57 -10.36
N THR A 129 -5.91 17.05 -10.96
CA THR A 129 -6.31 17.42 -12.32
C THR A 129 -7.77 17.86 -12.29
N ARG A 130 -8.05 19.01 -12.91
CA ARG A 130 -9.41 19.53 -13.03
C ARG A 130 -10.31 18.54 -13.81
N ALA A 131 -11.56 18.43 -13.37
CA ALA A 131 -12.56 17.53 -13.95
C ALA A 131 -13.82 18.30 -14.36
N LYS A 132 -14.61 17.72 -15.27
CA LYS A 132 -16.01 18.11 -15.43
C LYS A 132 -16.78 17.71 -14.18
N ALA A 133 -17.74 18.53 -13.77
CA ALA A 133 -18.67 18.19 -12.70
C ALA A 133 -19.29 16.81 -12.93
N THR A 134 -19.25 15.97 -11.91
CA THR A 134 -19.99 14.69 -11.84
C THR A 134 -20.90 14.78 -10.62
N ALA A 135 -22.01 14.03 -10.61
CA ALA A 135 -23.03 14.09 -9.56
C ALA A 135 -22.40 14.12 -8.15
N GLY A 136 -22.68 15.20 -7.39
CA GLY A 136 -22.15 15.42 -6.04
C GLY A 136 -20.84 16.19 -5.92
N THR A 137 -20.17 16.53 -7.03
CA THR A 137 -18.93 17.34 -7.00
C THR A 137 -19.25 18.82 -7.26
N HIS A 138 -19.25 19.64 -6.21
CA HIS A 138 -19.56 21.08 -6.30
C HIS A 138 -18.34 21.99 -6.15
N ASN A 139 -17.23 21.46 -5.64
CA ASN A 139 -16.00 22.22 -5.40
C ASN A 139 -14.98 21.89 -6.49
N PHE A 140 -14.49 22.93 -7.18
CA PHE A 140 -13.47 22.81 -8.21
C PHE A 140 -12.27 23.67 -7.85
N HIS A 141 -11.08 23.10 -7.99
CA HIS A 141 -9.82 23.83 -7.86
C HIS A 141 -9.60 24.68 -9.12
N THR A 142 -9.35 25.98 -8.91
CA THR A 142 -8.98 26.96 -9.95
C THR A 142 -7.57 26.72 -10.45
#